data_AF-A0AAJ1VZ21-F1
#
_entry.id   AF-A0AAJ1VZ21-F1
#
_cell.length_a   1.000
_cell.length_b   1.000
_cell.length_c   1.000
_cell.angle_alpha   90.00
_cell.angle_beta   90.00
_cell.angle_gamma   90.00
#
_symmetry.space_group_name_H-M   'P 1'
#
loop_
_entity.id
_entity.type
_entity.pdbx_description
1 polymer ?
#
loop_
_entity_poly.entity_id
_entity_poly.type
_entity_poly.pdbx_seq_one_letter_code
_entity_poly.pdbx_strand_id
1 'polypeptide(L)'
;MDRGFAIFVVLSLMAMCFPSSLAMAQEGQSTNCEILADWDQQWQWSDEGESEISLIHRYRVVFDPPFTNGTSPTDVNTSVQHFRGESEISGENTSTFVAGGEIDIILAENPQFGDLISISSHSTES
;
A
#
# COMPACT_ATOMS: atom_id res chain seq x y z
N MET A 1 18.76 35.76 39.82
CA MET A 1 18.69 34.52 39.03
C MET A 1 19.87 34.56 38.07
N ASP A 2 20.93 33.80 38.37
CA ASP A 2 22.20 33.92 37.66
C ASP A 2 22.07 33.52 36.20
N ARG A 3 22.71 34.28 35.31
CA ARG A 3 22.71 34.04 33.86
C ARG A 3 23.15 32.62 33.51
N GLY A 4 24.00 32.00 34.34
CA GLY A 4 24.41 30.60 34.21
C GLY A 4 23.27 29.61 34.42
N PHE A 5 22.36 29.88 35.35
CA PHE A 5 21.17 29.05 35.58
C PHE A 5 20.21 29.10 34.39
N ALA A 6 20.01 30.28 33.81
CA ALA A 6 19.19 30.44 32.62
C ALA A 6 19.77 29.67 31.42
N ILE A 7 21.09 29.72 31.21
CA ILE A 7 21.76 28.95 30.15
C ILE A 7 21.59 27.44 30.38
N PHE A 8 21.76 26.98 31.62
CA PHE A 8 21.62 25.56 31.95
C PHE A 8 20.21 25.05 31.69
N VAL A 9 19.19 25.81 32.08
CA VAL A 9 17.77 25.49 31.84
C VAL A 9 17.46 25.42 30.33
N VAL A 10 17.94 26.39 29.55
CA VAL A 10 17.73 26.40 28.09
C VAL A 10 18.42 25.21 27.41
N LEU A 11 19.64 24.87 27.82
CA LEU A 11 20.38 23.72 27.29
C LEU A 11 19.68 22.40 27.62
N SER A 12 19.12 22.31 28.84
CA SER A 12 18.36 21.14 29.31
C SER A 12 17.07 20.95 28.50
N LEU A 13 16.35 22.03 28.24
CA LEU A 13 15.14 22.02 27.41
C LEU A 13 15.43 21.63 25.97
N MET A 14 16.53 22.13 25.38
CA MET A 14 16.94 21.74 24.02
C MET A 14 17.32 20.26 23.93
N ALA A 15 17.95 19.70 24.96
CA ALA A 15 18.27 18.28 25.01
C ALA A 15 17.03 17.36 25.13
N MET A 16 15.91 17.87 25.64
CA MET A 16 14.65 17.13 25.72
C MET A 16 13.83 17.22 24.43
N CYS A 17 14.17 18.13 23.51
CA CYS A 17 13.51 18.28 22.21
C CYS A 17 14.09 17.39 21.11
N PHE A 18 15.06 16.51 21.41
CA PHE A 18 15.46 15.50 20.44
C PHE A 18 14.33 14.47 20.32
N PRO A 19 13.66 14.35 19.16
CA PRO A 19 12.69 13.29 18.97
C PRO A 19 13.45 11.96 19.10
N SER A 20 13.18 11.21 20.16
CA SER A 20 13.67 9.84 20.36
C SER A 20 12.93 8.88 19.44
N SER A 21 12.79 9.23 18.16
CA SER A 21 12.41 8.29 17.11
C SER A 21 13.70 7.67 16.58
N LEU A 22 14.35 6.89 17.44
CA LEU A 22 15.21 5.82 16.95
C LEU A 22 14.25 4.70 16.57
N ALA A 23 13.77 4.73 15.33
CA ALA A 23 13.20 3.53 14.71
C ALA A 23 14.34 2.52 14.65
N MET A 24 14.41 1.65 15.65
CA MET A 24 15.35 0.55 15.69
C MET A 24 14.98 -0.33 14.50
N ALA A 25 15.78 -0.28 13.43
CA ALA A 25 15.65 -1.21 12.32
C ALA A 25 15.79 -2.62 12.92
N GLN A 26 14.67 -3.32 13.05
CA GLN A 26 14.64 -4.66 13.59
C GLN A 26 15.12 -5.60 12.49
N GLU A 27 16.43 -5.64 12.32
CA GLU A 27 17.13 -6.49 11.36
C GLU A 27 16.83 -7.95 11.71
N GLY A 28 15.95 -8.59 10.92
CA GLY A 28 15.56 -10.00 11.07
C GLY A 28 14.09 -10.29 11.39
N GLN A 29 13.18 -9.30 11.37
CA GLN A 29 11.75 -9.59 11.42
C GLN A 29 11.25 -10.08 10.06
N SER A 30 10.57 -11.24 10.00
CA SER A 30 9.97 -11.71 8.76
C SER A 30 8.86 -10.74 8.33
N THR A 31 9.03 -10.10 7.19
CA THR A 31 8.01 -9.24 6.60
C THR A 31 6.82 -10.11 6.16
N ASN A 32 5.64 -9.84 6.73
CA ASN A 32 4.39 -10.47 6.30
C ASN A 32 3.69 -9.57 5.26
N CYS A 33 2.84 -10.15 4.43
CA CYS A 33 2.00 -9.39 3.51
C CYS A 33 0.53 -9.79 3.63
N GLU A 34 -0.35 -8.81 3.47
CA GLU A 34 -1.79 -8.99 3.45
C GLU A 34 -2.37 -8.43 2.16
N ILE A 35 -3.30 -9.17 1.54
CA ILE A 35 -4.02 -8.72 0.36
C ILE A 35 -5.39 -8.21 0.81
N LEU A 36 -5.61 -6.91 0.64
CA LEU A 36 -6.85 -6.23 0.98
C LEU A 36 -7.69 -6.01 -0.28
N ALA A 37 -8.98 -6.32 -0.20
CA ALA A 37 -9.95 -5.96 -1.23
C ALA A 37 -10.64 -4.65 -0.85
N ASP A 38 -10.52 -3.65 -1.71
CA ASP A 38 -11.07 -2.31 -1.52
C ASP A 38 -12.14 -2.04 -2.58
N TRP A 39 -13.39 -1.93 -2.12
CA TRP A 39 -14.56 -1.69 -2.95
C TRP A 39 -15.12 -0.31 -2.60
N ASP A 40 -15.04 0.63 -3.53
CA ASP A 40 -15.43 2.02 -3.30
C ASP A 40 -16.27 2.56 -4.47
N GLN A 41 -16.89 3.73 -4.29
CA GLN A 41 -17.61 4.46 -5.33
C GLN A 41 -16.92 5.79 -5.61
N GLN A 42 -16.63 6.05 -6.87
CA GLN A 42 -16.04 7.31 -7.30
C GLN A 42 -16.90 7.98 -8.35
N TRP A 43 -17.04 9.30 -8.21
CA TRP A 43 -17.64 10.15 -9.23
C TRP A 43 -16.65 10.34 -10.37
N GLN A 44 -17.04 9.89 -11.57
CA GLN A 44 -16.33 10.20 -12.80
C GLN A 44 -17.14 11.25 -13.57
N TRP A 45 -16.45 12.29 -14.03
CA TRP A 45 -17.03 13.32 -14.87
C TRP A 45 -16.75 12.94 -16.31
N SER A 46 -17.80 12.83 -17.13
CA SER A 46 -17.63 12.66 -18.56
C SER A 46 -17.14 13.95 -19.21
N ASP A 47 -16.50 13.85 -20.37
CA ASP A 47 -16.07 15.01 -21.17
C ASP A 47 -17.26 15.90 -21.59
N GLU A 48 -18.48 15.35 -21.54
CA GLU A 48 -19.74 16.01 -21.85
C GLU A 48 -20.35 16.74 -20.63
N GLY A 49 -19.72 16.63 -19.46
CA GLY A 49 -20.10 17.32 -18.23
C GLY A 49 -21.13 16.57 -17.36
N GLU A 50 -21.47 15.35 -17.72
CA GLU A 50 -22.33 14.48 -16.92
C GLU A 50 -21.51 13.77 -15.84
N SER A 51 -22.08 13.60 -14.65
CA SER A 51 -21.44 12.87 -13.55
C SER A 51 -21.98 11.45 -13.48
N GLU A 52 -21.12 10.46 -13.62
CA GLU A 52 -21.46 9.05 -13.45
C GLU A 52 -20.80 8.48 -12.20
N ILE A 53 -21.52 7.60 -11.48
CA ILE A 53 -20.95 6.85 -10.35
C ILE A 53 -20.29 5.61 -10.91
N SER A 54 -18.98 5.49 -10.73
CA SER A 54 -18.21 4.31 -11.08
C SER A 54 -17.85 3.52 -9.80
N LEU A 55 -17.95 2.21 -9.88
CA LEU A 55 -17.55 1.30 -8.81
C LEU A 55 -16.06 0.96 -8.98
N ILE A 56 -15.27 1.26 -7.96
CA ILE A 56 -13.86 0.89 -7.89
C ILE A 56 -13.77 -0.49 -7.24
N HIS A 57 -13.06 -1.40 -7.89
CA HIS A 57 -12.63 -2.68 -7.32
C HIS A 57 -11.12 -2.77 -7.41
N ARG A 58 -10.44 -2.55 -6.28
CA ARG A 58 -8.97 -2.57 -6.19
C ARG A 58 -8.53 -3.63 -5.21
N TYR A 59 -7.44 -4.31 -5.52
CA TYR A 59 -6.75 -5.17 -4.57
C TYR A 59 -5.41 -4.56 -4.22
N ARG A 60 -5.11 -4.50 -2.93
CA ARG A 60 -3.89 -3.86 -2.43
C ARG A 60 -3.12 -4.81 -1.54
N VAL A 61 -1.84 -5.02 -1.84
CA VAL A 61 -0.92 -5.75 -0.98
C VAL A 61 -0.24 -4.77 -0.05
N VAL A 62 -0.37 -5.00 1.26
CA VAL A 62 0.26 -4.21 2.31
C VAL A 62 1.25 -5.10 3.07
N PHE A 63 2.42 -4.56 3.39
CA PHE A 63 3.46 -5.28 4.11
C PHE A 63 3.53 -4.82 5.57
N ASP A 64 3.78 -5.76 6.47
CA ASP A 64 3.99 -5.52 7.90
C ASP A 64 5.29 -6.22 8.37
N PRO A 65 6.32 -5.49 8.82
CA PRO A 65 6.38 -4.02 8.90
C PRO A 65 6.38 -3.35 7.51
N PRO A 66 5.88 -2.10 7.39
CA PRO A 66 5.88 -1.40 6.12
C PRO A 66 7.30 -1.06 5.66
N PHE A 67 7.50 -1.06 4.34
CA PHE A 67 8.75 -0.61 3.74
C PHE A 67 9.09 0.83 4.13
N THR A 68 10.37 1.11 4.35
CA THR A 68 10.85 2.44 4.73
C THR A 68 10.47 3.46 3.65
N ASN A 69 10.10 4.69 4.04
CA ASN A 69 9.71 5.74 3.09
C ASN A 69 10.74 5.92 1.96
N GLY A 70 10.29 5.75 0.71
CA GLY A 70 11.15 5.82 -0.49
C GLY A 70 11.73 4.48 -0.93
N THR A 71 11.48 3.39 -0.19
CA THR A 71 11.73 2.02 -0.63
C THR A 71 10.42 1.38 -1.11
N SER A 72 10.52 0.43 -2.02
CA SER A 72 9.40 -0.34 -2.55
C SER A 72 9.91 -1.73 -2.86
N PRO A 73 9.08 -2.77 -2.68
CA PRO A 73 9.50 -4.14 -2.93
C PRO A 73 9.99 -4.24 -4.38
N THR A 74 11.25 -4.60 -4.56
CA THR A 74 11.80 -4.90 -5.89
C THR A 74 11.43 -6.33 -6.30
N ASP A 75 11.36 -6.61 -7.60
CA ASP A 75 11.05 -7.93 -8.16
C ASP A 75 9.76 -8.59 -7.61
N VAL A 76 8.67 -7.83 -7.56
CA VAL A 76 7.34 -8.37 -7.23
C VAL A 76 6.78 -9.13 -8.42
N ASN A 77 6.51 -10.41 -8.22
CA ASN A 77 5.73 -11.22 -9.14
C ASN A 77 4.30 -11.37 -8.61
N THR A 78 3.34 -10.79 -9.33
CA THR A 78 1.92 -10.92 -9.04
C THR A 78 1.25 -11.77 -10.13
N SER A 79 0.54 -12.81 -9.72
CA SER A 79 -0.35 -13.57 -10.59
C SER A 79 -1.79 -13.36 -10.12
N VAL A 80 -2.67 -13.09 -11.08
CA VAL A 80 -4.09 -12.87 -10.85
C VAL A 80 -4.86 -13.75 -11.81
N GLN A 81 -5.75 -14.56 -11.27
CA GLN A 81 -6.69 -15.37 -12.04
C GLN A 81 -8.10 -14.92 -11.68
N HIS A 82 -8.91 -14.65 -12.71
CA HIS A 82 -10.29 -14.23 -12.56
C HIS A 82 -11.15 -15.18 -13.36
N PHE A 83 -12.04 -15.89 -12.69
CA PHE A 83 -12.96 -16.85 -13.28
C PHE A 83 -14.39 -16.34 -13.20
N ARG A 84 -15.14 -16.55 -14.28
CA ARG A 84 -16.58 -16.41 -14.33
C ARG A 84 -17.18 -17.75 -14.70
N GLY A 85 -17.73 -18.46 -13.70
CA GLY A 85 -18.10 -19.86 -13.86
C GLY A 85 -16.85 -20.71 -14.11
N GLU A 86 -16.79 -21.40 -15.25
CA GLU A 86 -15.64 -22.25 -15.64
C GLU A 86 -14.66 -21.55 -16.60
N SER A 87 -14.92 -20.31 -17.01
CA SER A 87 -14.05 -19.56 -17.93
C SER A 87 -13.11 -18.63 -17.17
N GLU A 88 -11.82 -18.71 -17.46
CA GLU A 88 -10.84 -17.70 -17.06
C GLU A 88 -11.00 -16.46 -17.96
N ILE A 89 -11.16 -15.29 -17.35
CA ILE A 89 -11.33 -14.00 -18.03
C ILE A 89 -10.18 -13.02 -17.76
N SER A 90 -9.36 -13.25 -16.72
CA SER A 90 -8.08 -12.56 -16.56
C SER A 90 -6.92 -13.50 -16.89
N GLY A 91 -6.33 -13.31 -18.06
CA GLY A 91 -5.07 -13.96 -18.45
C GLY A 91 -3.91 -13.00 -18.68
N GLU A 92 -4.15 -11.82 -19.29
CA GLU A 92 -3.06 -10.91 -19.72
C GLU A 92 -3.29 -9.40 -19.48
N ASN A 93 -4.49 -8.95 -19.12
CA ASN A 93 -4.84 -7.51 -19.10
C ASN A 93 -4.91 -6.90 -17.69
N THR A 94 -4.42 -7.59 -16.67
CA THR A 94 -4.36 -7.08 -15.30
C THR A 94 -3.18 -6.13 -15.15
N SER A 95 -3.42 -4.94 -14.59
CA SER A 95 -2.34 -3.98 -14.33
C SER A 95 -1.94 -4.01 -12.87
N THR A 96 -0.63 -4.01 -12.62
CA THR A 96 -0.04 -4.03 -11.28
C THR A 96 0.87 -2.81 -11.14
N PHE A 97 0.66 -2.04 -10.08
CA PHE A 97 1.42 -0.84 -9.75
C PHE A 97 2.09 -1.03 -8.40
N VAL A 98 3.38 -0.73 -8.32
CA VAL A 98 4.14 -0.80 -7.06
C VAL A 98 4.57 0.60 -6.69
N ALA A 99 4.11 1.10 -5.55
CA ALA A 99 4.43 2.44 -5.08
C ALA A 99 4.40 2.53 -3.56
N GLY A 100 5.43 3.15 -2.97
CA GLY A 100 5.43 3.49 -1.54
C GLY A 100 5.32 2.30 -0.60
N GLY A 101 5.80 1.12 -1.02
CA GLY A 101 5.70 -0.10 -0.22
C GLY A 101 4.36 -0.83 -0.32
N GLU A 102 3.46 -0.40 -1.19
CA GLU A 102 2.19 -1.08 -1.48
C GLU A 102 2.16 -1.56 -2.93
N ILE A 103 1.41 -2.62 -3.19
CA ILE A 103 1.17 -3.14 -4.55
C ILE A 103 -0.32 -3.04 -4.85
N ASP A 104 -0.68 -2.20 -5.82
CA ASP A 104 -2.04 -2.03 -6.31
C ASP A 104 -2.26 -2.92 -7.54
N ILE A 105 -3.34 -3.70 -7.52
CA ILE A 105 -3.74 -4.62 -8.58
C ILE A 105 -5.12 -4.19 -9.08
N ILE A 106 -5.19 -3.90 -10.38
CA ILE A 106 -6.41 -3.49 -11.08
C ILE A 106 -6.78 -4.58 -12.08
N LEU A 107 -7.98 -5.15 -11.91
CA LEU A 107 -8.53 -6.15 -12.81
C LEU A 107 -8.89 -5.53 -14.16
N ALA A 108 -8.73 -6.31 -15.23
CA ALA A 108 -9.10 -5.90 -16.58
C ALA A 108 -10.61 -5.70 -16.73
N GLU A 109 -11.37 -6.60 -16.09
CA GLU A 109 -12.83 -6.66 -16.15
C GLU A 109 -13.41 -6.41 -14.77
N ASN A 110 -14.53 -5.69 -14.72
CA ASN A 110 -15.23 -5.46 -13.47
C ASN A 110 -15.77 -6.79 -12.92
N PRO A 111 -15.52 -7.09 -11.62
CA PRO A 111 -16.00 -8.31 -11.00
C PRO A 111 -17.52 -8.31 -10.92
N GLN A 112 -18.11 -9.49 -11.12
CA GLN A 112 -19.55 -9.73 -11.01
C GLN A 112 -19.84 -10.72 -9.89
N PHE A 113 -21.09 -10.72 -9.41
CA PHE A 113 -21.50 -11.65 -8.37
C PHE A 113 -21.36 -13.10 -8.86
N GLY A 114 -20.67 -13.93 -8.08
CA GLY A 114 -20.35 -15.32 -8.43
C GLY A 114 -19.03 -15.51 -9.19
N ASP A 115 -18.31 -14.42 -9.50
CA ASP A 115 -16.94 -14.52 -9.99
C ASP A 115 -16.01 -15.02 -8.88
N LEU A 116 -14.94 -15.73 -9.26
CA LEU A 116 -13.89 -16.20 -8.38
C LEU A 116 -12.58 -15.52 -8.76
N ILE A 117 -11.94 -14.88 -7.79
CA ILE A 117 -10.70 -14.13 -8.00
C ILE A 117 -9.63 -14.70 -7.09
N SER A 118 -8.53 -15.14 -7.69
CA SER A 118 -7.35 -15.67 -7.01
C SER A 118 -6.19 -14.75 -7.28
N ILE A 119 -5.58 -14.22 -6.22
CA ILE A 119 -4.44 -13.31 -6.30
C ILE A 119 -3.31 -13.91 -5.48
N SER A 120 -2.14 -14.03 -6.09
CA SER A 120 -0.91 -14.41 -5.42
C SER A 120 0.17 -13.38 -5.71
N SER A 121 0.82 -12.88 -4.67
CA SER A 121 1.96 -11.99 -4.77
C SER A 121 3.19 -12.66 -4.14
N HIS A 122 4.32 -12.54 -4.81
CA HIS A 122 5.60 -13.01 -4.32
C HIS A 122 6.65 -11.91 -4.50
N SER A 123 7.47 -11.68 -3.48
CA SER A 123 8.62 -10.79 -3.54
C SER A 123 9.85 -11.56 -3.05
N THR A 124 11.00 -11.22 -3.63
CA THR A 124 12.31 -11.74 -3.25
C THR A 124 12.94 -10.95 -2.09
N GLU A 125 12.37 -9.81 -1.72
CA GLU A 125 12.83 -8.98 -0.60
C GLU A 125 12.21 -9.46 0.73
N SER A 126 13.06 -9.50 1.76
CA SER A 126 12.78 -10.01 3.11
C SER A 126 12.87 -8.92 4.16
#